data_AF-I4CBV6-F1
#
_entry.id   AF-I4CBV6-F1
#
_cell.length_a   1.000
_cell.length_b   1.000
_cell.length_c   1.000
_cell.angle_alpha   90.00
_cell.angle_beta   90.00
_cell.angle_gamma   90.00
#
_symmetry.space_group_name_H-M   'P 1'
#
loop_
_entity.id
_entity.type
_entity.pdbx_description
1 polymer ?
#
loop_
_entity_poly.entity_id
_entity_poly.type
_entity_poly.pdbx_seq_one_letter_code
_entity_poly.pdbx_strand_id
1 'polypeptide(L)'
;MQDINTIPRRSSCASVVLTLFLVLFTSQATFADRTDSLIDQALRISGISGQLDALPKSVLASVPSDVFPDSRSRNETEALLKKNSAQDTLLKILRSSIRDELKQEYLGKVVEFYESSLGKKVARAQENALDPALLKNIRESRKMAASQDDERLELMRRIVVAEDVYGNNQVLVKSVIKGLLSGSDPENAANDDRLHEKIGMVEKGLGFEKSRIGETAITTIAYTFRHLSDKELENLAVFRESEPDRWFRSRIINGLQIATYELARTLGQALSDLKRPPADEKEEKSTRRKRGWSREE
;
A
#
# COMPACT_ATOMS: atom_id res chain seq x y z
N MET A 1 17.65 78.88 37.04
CA MET A 1 17.02 77.68 37.64
C MET A 1 15.70 77.45 36.92
N GLN A 2 15.71 76.60 35.90
CA GLN A 2 14.57 75.77 35.47
C GLN A 2 15.00 74.92 34.29
N ASP A 3 14.58 73.66 34.36
CA ASP A 3 15.27 72.52 33.82
C ASP A 3 15.08 72.28 32.32
N ILE A 4 16.16 71.73 31.79
CA ILE A 4 16.32 71.10 30.49
C ILE A 4 15.42 69.85 30.44
N ASN A 5 14.56 69.74 29.43
CA ASN A 5 14.03 68.44 29.01
C ASN A 5 14.07 68.32 27.49
N THR A 6 15.08 67.58 27.04
CA THR A 6 15.36 67.18 25.68
C THR A 6 14.52 65.96 25.30
N ILE A 7 13.73 66.08 24.23
CA ILE A 7 13.00 64.95 23.62
C ILE A 7 13.96 64.21 22.68
N PRO A 8 14.21 62.89 22.84
CA PRO A 8 15.02 62.16 21.91
C PRO A 8 14.19 61.70 20.69
N ARG A 9 14.62 62.13 19.50
CA ARG A 9 14.33 61.43 18.23
C ARG A 9 14.99 60.04 18.28
N ARG A 10 14.21 58.96 18.22
CA ARG A 10 14.70 57.61 17.93
C ARG A 10 13.92 56.97 16.79
N SER A 11 14.54 57.06 15.61
CA SER A 11 14.80 55.96 14.67
C SER A 11 13.67 54.97 14.37
N SER A 12 12.95 55.25 13.29
CA SER A 12 12.33 54.26 12.43
C SER A 12 13.36 53.23 11.94
N CYS A 13 13.34 52.01 12.50
CA CYS A 13 13.98 50.83 11.88
C CYS A 13 13.38 49.48 12.34
N ALA A 14 12.55 49.46 13.39
CA ALA A 14 12.04 48.19 13.95
C ALA A 14 10.80 47.61 13.24
N SER A 15 10.16 48.33 12.31
CA SER A 15 8.90 47.88 11.69
C SER A 15 9.04 47.14 10.35
N VAL A 16 10.25 47.03 9.78
CA VAL A 16 10.46 46.36 8.47
C VAL A 16 10.85 44.89 8.64
N VAL A 17 11.46 44.52 9.77
CA VAL A 17 11.92 43.14 10.02
C VAL A 17 10.76 42.19 10.41
N LEU A 18 9.70 42.71 11.05
CA LEU A 18 8.54 41.90 11.45
C LEU A 18 7.61 41.56 10.26
N THR A 19 7.55 42.42 9.25
CA THR A 19 6.72 42.20 8.04
C THR A 19 7.35 41.16 7.09
N LEU A 20 8.68 41.02 7.09
CA LEU A 20 9.37 40.03 6.25
C LEU A 20 9.17 38.58 6.76
N PHE A 21 8.98 38.39 8.07
CA PHE A 21 8.76 37.07 8.66
C PHE A 21 7.34 36.52 8.38
N LEU A 22 6.31 37.38 8.31
CA LEU A 22 4.94 36.96 8.02
C LEU A 22 4.70 36.54 6.56
N VAL A 23 5.49 37.05 5.61
CA VAL A 23 5.40 36.68 4.18
C VAL A 23 6.07 35.34 3.88
N LEU A 24 7.03 34.90 4.71
CA LEU A 24 7.70 33.61 4.55
C LEU A 24 6.89 32.41 5.07
N PHE A 25 5.91 32.63 5.97
CA PHE A 25 5.03 31.55 6.44
C PHE A 25 3.77 31.37 5.58
N THR A 26 3.27 32.41 4.93
CA THR A 26 2.09 32.30 4.03
C THR A 26 2.41 31.61 2.71
N SER A 27 3.66 31.70 2.25
CA SER A 27 4.15 31.04 1.03
C SER A 27 4.37 29.53 1.22
N GLN A 28 4.69 29.08 2.43
CA GLN A 28 4.81 27.65 2.76
C GLN A 28 3.43 26.95 2.74
N ALA A 29 2.40 27.61 3.27
CA ALA A 29 1.05 27.06 3.31
C ALA A 29 0.45 26.87 1.91
N THR A 30 0.67 27.83 0.99
CA THR A 30 0.21 27.71 -0.40
C THR A 30 1.00 26.67 -1.20
N PHE A 31 2.26 26.44 -0.87
CA PHE A 31 3.10 25.44 -1.52
C PHE A 31 2.77 24.00 -1.09
N ALA A 32 2.47 23.80 0.20
CA ALA A 32 2.01 22.51 0.73
C ALA A 32 0.67 22.09 0.10
N ASP A 33 -0.28 23.02 -0.01
CA ASP A 33 -1.62 22.75 -0.55
C ASP A 33 -1.57 22.39 -2.05
N ARG A 34 -0.70 23.08 -2.82
CA ARG A 34 -0.47 22.79 -4.24
C ARG A 34 0.22 21.44 -4.46
N THR A 35 1.17 21.09 -3.58
CA THR A 35 1.87 19.81 -3.63
C THR A 35 0.92 18.66 -3.37
N ASP A 36 0.08 18.78 -2.36
CA ASP A 36 -0.90 17.76 -1.99
C ASP A 36 -1.93 17.54 -3.10
N SER A 37 -2.38 18.61 -3.75
CA SER A 37 -3.24 18.51 -4.93
C SER A 37 -2.57 17.77 -6.09
N LEU A 38 -1.25 17.91 -6.28
CA LEU A 38 -0.52 17.22 -7.35
C LEU A 38 -0.31 15.74 -7.04
N ILE A 39 -0.05 15.41 -5.78
CA ILE A 39 0.01 14.02 -5.29
C ILE A 39 -1.35 13.35 -5.51
N ASP A 40 -2.43 14.02 -5.13
CA ASP A 40 -3.79 13.53 -5.32
C ASP A 40 -4.14 13.31 -6.78
N GLN A 41 -3.76 14.26 -7.63
CA GLN A 41 -3.90 14.11 -9.07
C GLN A 41 -3.17 12.87 -9.55
N ALA A 42 -1.88 12.69 -9.22
CA ALA A 42 -1.08 11.54 -9.63
C ALA A 42 -1.68 10.20 -9.16
N LEU A 43 -2.09 10.11 -7.90
CA LEU A 43 -2.72 8.91 -7.33
C LEU A 43 -4.06 8.57 -7.99
N ARG A 44 -4.84 9.59 -8.36
CA ARG A 44 -6.12 9.42 -9.05
C ARG A 44 -5.92 8.97 -10.49
N ILE A 45 -5.08 9.67 -11.27
CA ILE A 45 -4.96 9.42 -12.70
C ILE A 45 -4.10 8.20 -13.05
N SER A 46 -3.30 7.70 -12.11
CA SER A 46 -2.52 6.46 -12.28
C SER A 46 -3.33 5.17 -12.13
N GLY A 47 -4.59 5.24 -11.67
CA GLY A 47 -5.44 4.08 -11.41
C GLY A 47 -5.17 3.39 -10.06
N ILE A 48 -4.24 3.89 -9.26
CA ILE A 48 -3.90 3.34 -7.93
C ILE A 48 -5.09 3.38 -6.97
N SER A 49 -5.96 4.38 -7.10
CA SER A 49 -7.15 4.51 -6.24
C SER A 49 -8.06 3.26 -6.33
N GLY A 50 -8.22 2.67 -7.52
CA GLY A 50 -8.97 1.42 -7.69
C GLY A 50 -8.27 0.20 -7.11
N GLN A 51 -6.93 0.18 -7.13
CA GLN A 51 -6.15 -0.88 -6.49
C GLN A 51 -6.31 -0.86 -4.96
N LEU A 52 -6.39 0.34 -4.36
CA LEU A 52 -6.61 0.49 -2.92
C LEU A 52 -7.96 -0.08 -2.48
N ASP A 53 -9.00 0.02 -3.31
CA ASP A 53 -10.32 -0.54 -3.00
C ASP A 53 -10.32 -2.08 -2.99
N ALA A 54 -9.46 -2.69 -3.80
CA ALA A 54 -9.29 -4.14 -3.85
C ALA A 54 -8.38 -4.67 -2.72
N LEU A 55 -7.46 -3.85 -2.20
CA LEU A 55 -6.43 -4.27 -1.25
C LEU A 55 -6.95 -5.04 -0.03
N PRO A 56 -8.05 -4.64 0.66
CA PRO A 56 -8.57 -5.39 1.81
C PRO A 56 -9.01 -6.81 1.44
N LYS A 57 -9.64 -6.97 0.28
CA LYS A 57 -10.05 -8.29 -0.24
C LYS A 57 -8.83 -9.14 -0.57
N SER A 58 -7.79 -8.54 -1.15
CA SER A 58 -6.56 -9.25 -1.51
C SER A 58 -5.80 -9.72 -0.26
N VAL A 59 -5.74 -8.89 0.79
CA VAL A 59 -5.19 -9.29 2.09
C VAL A 59 -6.01 -10.43 2.71
N LEU A 60 -7.34 -10.34 2.71
CA LEU A 60 -8.19 -11.43 3.21
C LEU A 60 -8.04 -12.73 2.40
N ALA A 61 -7.90 -12.62 1.07
CA ALA A 61 -7.71 -13.76 0.17
C ALA A 61 -6.36 -14.47 0.38
N SER A 62 -5.36 -13.79 0.95
CA SER A 62 -4.09 -14.41 1.32
C SER A 62 -4.19 -15.39 2.49
N VAL A 63 -5.29 -15.32 3.26
CA VAL A 63 -5.55 -16.26 4.37
C VAL A 63 -6.39 -17.44 3.90
N PRO A 64 -5.92 -18.68 4.10
CA PRO A 64 -6.66 -19.89 3.77
C PRO A 64 -8.06 -19.93 4.40
N SER A 65 -9.04 -20.49 3.69
CA SER A 65 -10.44 -20.45 4.12
C SER A 65 -10.73 -21.31 5.34
N ASP A 66 -9.93 -22.36 5.56
CA ASP A 66 -9.97 -23.27 6.70
C ASP A 66 -9.48 -22.65 8.01
N VAL A 67 -8.84 -21.48 7.96
CA VAL A 67 -8.50 -20.69 9.16
C VAL A 67 -9.77 -20.12 9.81
N PHE A 68 -10.84 -19.95 9.05
CA PHE A 68 -12.12 -19.44 9.53
C PHE A 68 -13.03 -20.60 9.95
N PRO A 69 -13.73 -20.51 11.10
CA PRO A 69 -14.66 -21.56 11.54
C PRO A 69 -15.80 -21.81 10.55
N ASP A 70 -16.30 -20.74 9.95
CA ASP A 70 -17.40 -20.76 8.98
C ASP A 70 -17.35 -19.55 8.03
N SER A 71 -18.24 -19.56 7.03
CA SER A 71 -18.38 -18.47 6.06
C SER A 71 -18.84 -17.15 6.69
N ARG A 72 -19.57 -17.20 7.80
CA ARG A 72 -20.09 -16.01 8.48
C ARG A 72 -18.94 -15.24 9.14
N SER A 73 -18.07 -15.94 9.84
CA SER A 73 -16.87 -15.39 10.48
C SER A 73 -15.94 -14.74 9.45
N ARG A 74 -15.80 -15.34 8.27
CA ARG A 74 -15.04 -14.76 7.15
C ARG A 74 -15.68 -13.46 6.65
N ASN A 75 -17.00 -13.43 6.47
CA ASN A 75 -17.73 -12.24 6.02
C ASN A 75 -17.69 -11.10 7.06
N GLU A 76 -17.78 -11.42 8.35
CA GLU A 76 -17.64 -10.46 9.45
C GLU A 76 -16.22 -9.86 9.46
N THR A 77 -15.21 -10.69 9.24
CA THR A 77 -13.82 -10.24 9.10
C THR A 77 -13.62 -9.35 7.87
N GLU A 78 -14.24 -9.69 6.73
CA GLU A 78 -14.22 -8.83 5.54
C GLU A 78 -14.85 -7.45 5.82
N ALA A 79 -15.98 -7.42 6.52
CA ALA A 79 -16.66 -6.18 6.90
C ALA A 79 -15.79 -5.32 7.85
N LEU A 80 -15.11 -5.95 8.81
CA LEU A 80 -14.16 -5.29 9.70
C LEU A 80 -12.99 -4.68 8.92
N LEU A 81 -12.40 -5.44 8.00
CA LEU A 81 -11.32 -4.94 7.15
C LEU A 81 -11.79 -3.75 6.32
N LYS A 82 -12.94 -3.83 5.64
CA LYS A 82 -13.52 -2.69 4.89
C LYS A 82 -13.71 -1.45 5.75
N LYS A 83 -14.22 -1.61 6.97
CA LYS A 83 -14.41 -0.49 7.92
C LYS A 83 -13.09 0.19 8.29
N ASN A 84 -12.04 -0.59 8.53
CA ASN A 84 -10.71 -0.08 8.93
C ASN A 84 -9.83 0.35 7.74
N SER A 85 -10.29 0.12 6.51
CA SER A 85 -9.55 0.35 5.27
C SER A 85 -10.24 1.34 4.35
N ALA A 86 -11.05 2.24 4.91
CA ALA A 86 -11.69 3.31 4.16
C ALA A 86 -10.67 3.97 3.22
N GLN A 87 -11.07 4.17 1.96
CA GLN A 87 -10.18 4.59 0.87
C GLN A 87 -9.37 5.85 1.26
N ASP A 88 -9.98 6.80 1.95
CA ASP A 88 -9.33 8.00 2.47
C ASP A 88 -8.16 7.70 3.42
N THR A 89 -8.27 6.68 4.26
CA THR A 89 -7.19 6.25 5.16
C THR A 89 -6.02 5.68 4.37
N LEU A 90 -6.29 4.83 3.38
CA LEU A 90 -5.25 4.25 2.53
C LEU A 90 -4.57 5.33 1.67
N LEU A 91 -5.35 6.25 1.10
CA LEU A 91 -4.82 7.39 0.35
C LEU A 91 -3.94 8.29 1.23
N LYS A 92 -4.31 8.53 2.50
CA LYS A 92 -3.46 9.29 3.44
C LYS A 92 -2.09 8.62 3.66
N ILE A 93 -2.05 7.29 3.77
CA ILE A 93 -0.79 6.54 3.88
C ILE A 93 0.07 6.74 2.63
N LEU A 94 -0.53 6.61 1.44
CA LEU A 94 0.20 6.80 0.17
C LEU A 94 0.68 8.24 -0.01
N ARG A 95 -0.15 9.24 0.32
CA ARG A 95 0.26 10.66 0.30
C ARG A 95 1.48 10.89 1.18
N SER A 96 1.44 10.36 2.40
CA SER A 96 2.56 10.49 3.34
C SER A 96 3.84 9.87 2.77
N SER A 97 3.73 8.68 2.16
CA SER A 97 4.87 8.00 1.54
C SER A 97 5.49 8.77 0.38
N ILE A 98 4.67 9.42 -0.45
CA ILE A 98 5.14 10.26 -1.55
C ILE A 98 5.78 11.55 -1.02
N ARG A 99 5.22 12.12 0.05
CA ARG A 99 5.69 13.37 0.65
C ARG A 99 7.05 13.25 1.32
N ASP A 100 7.33 12.10 1.96
CA ASP A 100 8.54 11.87 2.77
C ASP A 100 9.85 12.13 2.00
N GLU A 101 9.87 11.85 0.70
CA GLU A 101 11.00 12.13 -0.19
C GLU A 101 10.52 12.75 -1.51
N LEU A 102 9.77 13.85 -1.40
CA LEU A 102 9.15 14.50 -2.55
C LEU A 102 10.17 14.98 -3.58
N LYS A 103 10.02 14.51 -4.82
CA LYS A 103 10.69 15.06 -6.01
C LYS A 103 9.66 15.67 -6.94
N GLN A 104 9.40 16.97 -6.80
CA GLN A 104 8.32 17.64 -7.53
C GLN A 104 8.44 17.52 -9.05
N GLU A 105 9.66 17.63 -9.60
CA GLU A 105 9.91 17.46 -11.04
C GLU A 105 9.50 16.06 -11.51
N TYR A 106 9.82 15.03 -10.73
CA TYR A 106 9.49 13.64 -11.08
C TYR A 106 7.99 13.41 -10.99
N LEU A 107 7.33 13.94 -9.96
CA LEU A 107 5.88 13.89 -9.83
C LEU A 107 5.20 14.58 -11.01
N GLY A 108 5.71 15.72 -11.46
CA GLY A 108 5.24 16.42 -12.66
C GLY A 108 5.35 15.56 -13.92
N LYS A 109 6.48 14.87 -14.12
CA LYS A 109 6.68 13.95 -15.25
C LYS A 109 5.75 12.74 -15.22
N VAL A 110 5.46 12.23 -14.03
CA VAL A 110 4.49 11.14 -13.85
C VAL A 110 3.08 11.61 -14.20
N VAL A 111 2.69 12.80 -13.74
CA VAL A 111 1.38 13.39 -14.09
C VAL A 111 1.27 13.59 -15.61
N GLU A 112 2.29 14.18 -16.22
CA GLU A 112 2.36 14.38 -17.68
C GLU A 112 2.16 13.06 -18.45
N PHE A 113 2.81 11.97 -18.02
CA PHE A 113 2.61 10.65 -18.63
C PHE A 113 1.17 10.16 -18.50
N TYR A 114 0.59 10.17 -17.29
CA TYR A 114 -0.76 9.66 -17.08
C TYR A 114 -1.87 10.54 -17.68
N GLU A 115 -1.58 11.79 -18.02
CA GLU A 115 -2.46 12.66 -18.80
C GLU A 115 -2.46 12.35 -20.30
N SER A 116 -1.40 11.70 -20.80
CA SER A 116 -1.29 11.27 -22.19
C SER A 116 -2.31 10.19 -22.55
N SER A 117 -2.55 10.00 -23.86
CA SER A 117 -3.44 8.93 -24.36
C SER A 117 -2.99 7.54 -23.91
N LEU A 118 -1.67 7.27 -23.92
CA LEU A 118 -1.11 6.00 -23.48
C LEU A 118 -1.29 5.83 -21.97
N GLY A 119 -0.92 6.84 -21.18
CA GLY A 119 -1.04 6.80 -19.72
C GLY A 119 -2.48 6.55 -19.24
N LYS A 120 -3.47 7.15 -19.90
CA LYS A 120 -4.90 6.87 -19.64
C LYS A 120 -5.29 5.42 -19.93
N LYS A 121 -4.77 4.81 -21.01
CA LYS A 121 -5.01 3.38 -21.32
C LYS A 121 -4.37 2.49 -20.25
N VAL A 122 -3.14 2.81 -19.84
CA VAL A 122 -2.41 2.08 -18.80
C VAL A 122 -3.14 2.16 -17.46
N ALA A 123 -3.55 3.35 -17.02
CA ALA A 123 -4.28 3.54 -15.77
C ALA A 123 -5.59 2.73 -15.73
N ARG A 124 -6.37 2.74 -16.82
CA ARG A 124 -7.59 1.92 -16.94
C ARG A 124 -7.30 0.42 -16.90
N ALA A 125 -6.23 -0.01 -17.55
CA ALA A 125 -5.82 -1.42 -17.52
C ALA A 125 -5.38 -1.86 -16.10
N GLN A 126 -4.79 -0.94 -15.33
CA GLN A 126 -4.24 -1.21 -14.00
C GLN A 126 -5.24 -1.02 -12.85
N GLU A 127 -6.39 -0.38 -13.08
CA GLU A 127 -7.37 -0.03 -12.05
C GLU A 127 -7.80 -1.24 -11.21
N ASN A 128 -7.97 -2.41 -11.85
CA ASN A 128 -8.39 -3.64 -11.19
C ASN A 128 -7.25 -4.64 -10.97
N ALA A 129 -5.98 -4.24 -11.12
CA ALA A 129 -4.84 -5.16 -11.12
C ALA A 129 -4.71 -6.01 -9.85
N LEU A 130 -5.21 -5.51 -8.71
CA LEU A 130 -5.21 -6.23 -7.43
C LEU A 130 -6.46 -7.08 -7.18
N ASP A 131 -7.46 -7.05 -8.07
CA ASP A 131 -8.68 -7.85 -7.90
C ASP A 131 -8.35 -9.35 -8.00
N PRO A 132 -8.59 -10.14 -6.92
CA PRO A 132 -8.38 -11.58 -6.95
C PRO A 132 -9.16 -12.30 -8.05
N ALA A 133 -10.26 -11.71 -8.56
CA ALA A 133 -11.00 -12.26 -9.69
C ALA A 133 -10.16 -12.33 -10.98
N LEU A 134 -9.15 -11.47 -11.16
CA LEU A 134 -8.26 -11.54 -12.32
C LEU A 134 -7.45 -12.84 -12.38
N LEU A 135 -7.20 -13.49 -11.24
CA LEU A 135 -6.53 -14.79 -11.19
C LEU A 135 -7.38 -15.90 -11.82
N LYS A 136 -8.70 -15.73 -11.95
CA LYS A 136 -9.57 -16.69 -12.65
C LYS A 136 -9.26 -16.75 -14.15
N ASN A 137 -8.65 -15.70 -14.70
CA ASN A 137 -8.32 -15.60 -16.12
C ASN A 137 -6.90 -16.09 -16.42
N ILE A 138 -6.16 -16.68 -15.47
CA ILE A 138 -4.78 -17.16 -15.69
C ILE A 138 -4.65 -18.06 -16.92
N ARG A 139 -5.65 -18.90 -17.23
CA ARG A 139 -5.65 -19.74 -18.43
C ARG A 139 -5.70 -18.91 -19.71
N GLU A 140 -6.51 -17.87 -19.74
CA GLU A 140 -6.58 -16.94 -20.87
C GLU A 140 -5.32 -16.10 -20.96
N SER A 141 -4.79 -15.63 -19.83
CA SER A 141 -3.51 -14.91 -19.75
C SER A 141 -2.34 -15.73 -20.30
N ARG A 142 -2.29 -17.03 -20.00
CA ARG A 142 -1.28 -17.95 -20.57
C ARG A 142 -1.44 -18.14 -22.06
N LYS A 143 -2.68 -18.33 -22.55
CA LYS A 143 -2.95 -18.43 -24.00
C LYS A 143 -2.54 -17.15 -24.73
N MET A 144 -2.86 -15.99 -24.14
CA MET A 144 -2.48 -14.69 -24.67
C MET A 144 -0.96 -14.56 -24.75
N ALA A 145 -0.23 -14.84 -23.67
CA ALA A 145 1.23 -14.78 -23.68
C ALA A 145 1.86 -15.73 -24.72
N ALA A 146 1.35 -16.95 -24.83
CA ALA A 146 1.83 -17.93 -25.80
C ALA A 146 1.54 -17.56 -27.26
N SER A 147 0.61 -16.65 -27.52
CA SER A 147 0.27 -16.20 -28.89
C SER A 147 1.00 -14.94 -29.32
N GLN A 148 1.86 -14.36 -28.47
CA GLN A 148 2.64 -13.17 -28.81
C GLN A 148 3.91 -13.58 -29.56
N ASP A 149 4.38 -12.73 -30.48
CA ASP A 149 5.69 -12.86 -31.09
C ASP A 149 6.83 -12.50 -30.11
N ASP A 150 8.06 -12.86 -30.49
CA ASP A 150 9.24 -12.70 -29.64
C ASP A 150 9.57 -11.23 -29.32
N GLU A 151 9.36 -10.30 -30.27
CA GLU A 151 9.63 -8.88 -30.08
C GLU A 151 8.70 -8.28 -29.03
N ARG A 152 7.41 -8.58 -29.14
CA ARG A 152 6.39 -8.14 -28.19
C ARG A 152 6.60 -8.77 -26.81
N LEU A 153 7.00 -10.03 -26.74
CA LEU A 153 7.37 -10.67 -25.47
C LEU A 153 8.57 -9.98 -24.82
N GLU A 154 9.55 -9.52 -25.59
CA GLU A 154 10.70 -8.81 -25.04
C GLU A 154 10.31 -7.44 -24.45
N LEU A 155 9.41 -6.71 -25.09
CA LEU A 155 8.84 -5.48 -24.50
C LEU A 155 8.12 -5.77 -23.17
N MET A 156 7.38 -6.87 -23.08
CA MET A 156 6.72 -7.28 -21.84
C MET A 156 7.75 -7.64 -20.75
N ARG A 157 8.83 -8.36 -21.10
CA ARG A 157 9.92 -8.67 -20.16
C ARG A 157 10.58 -7.42 -19.62
N ARG A 158 10.87 -6.43 -20.47
CA ARG A 158 11.40 -5.13 -20.06
C ARG A 158 10.50 -4.44 -19.04
N ILE A 159 9.19 -4.43 -19.28
CA ILE A 159 8.22 -3.90 -18.32
C ILE A 159 8.24 -4.71 -17.01
N VAL A 160 8.22 -6.04 -17.04
CA VAL A 160 8.32 -6.87 -15.81
C VAL A 160 9.56 -6.56 -15.00
N VAL A 161 10.71 -6.44 -15.67
CA VAL A 161 11.99 -6.12 -15.02
C VAL A 161 11.95 -4.73 -14.41
N ALA A 162 11.47 -3.73 -15.15
CA ALA A 162 11.32 -2.38 -14.65
C ALA A 162 10.37 -2.33 -13.44
N GLU A 163 9.29 -3.10 -13.46
CA GLU A 163 8.29 -3.21 -12.38
C GLU A 163 8.84 -3.86 -11.09
N ASP A 164 10.00 -4.51 -11.14
CA ASP A 164 10.58 -5.32 -10.05
C ASP A 164 9.51 -6.16 -9.32
N VAL A 165 8.71 -6.88 -10.09
CA VAL A 165 7.54 -7.64 -9.58
C VAL A 165 7.96 -8.61 -8.47
N TYR A 166 9.15 -9.21 -8.60
CA TYR A 166 9.69 -10.11 -7.60
C TYR A 166 10.01 -9.40 -6.28
N GLY A 167 10.81 -8.34 -6.31
CA GLY A 167 11.19 -7.59 -5.10
C GLY A 167 9.97 -7.00 -4.40
N ASN A 168 9.06 -6.40 -5.18
CA ASN A 168 7.83 -5.82 -4.66
C ASN A 168 6.90 -6.86 -4.02
N ASN A 169 6.75 -8.05 -4.63
CA ASN A 169 5.97 -9.13 -4.04
C ASN A 169 6.59 -9.62 -2.71
N GLN A 170 7.92 -9.73 -2.62
CA GLN A 170 8.57 -10.10 -1.37
C GLN A 170 8.28 -9.09 -0.25
N VAL A 171 8.35 -7.79 -0.55
CA VAL A 171 8.06 -6.72 0.42
C VAL A 171 6.62 -6.80 0.93
N LEU A 172 5.65 -6.96 0.03
CA LEU A 172 4.23 -7.02 0.40
C LEU A 172 3.89 -8.28 1.18
N VAL A 173 4.37 -9.46 0.76
CA VAL A 173 4.13 -10.72 1.49
C VAL A 173 4.74 -10.67 2.89
N LYS A 174 5.95 -10.15 3.05
CA LYS A 174 6.55 -9.95 4.39
C LYS A 174 5.69 -9.04 5.26
N SER A 175 5.09 -8.01 4.67
CA SER A 175 4.22 -7.08 5.38
C SER A 175 2.93 -7.74 5.85
N VAL A 176 2.33 -8.62 5.04
CA VAL A 176 1.20 -9.45 5.44
C VAL A 176 1.57 -10.33 6.63
N ILE A 177 2.67 -11.08 6.54
CA ILE A 177 3.10 -12.00 7.61
C ILE A 177 3.37 -11.25 8.90
N LYS A 178 4.14 -10.16 8.82
CA LYS A 178 4.46 -9.32 9.97
C LYS A 178 3.19 -8.76 10.61
N GLY A 179 2.28 -8.21 9.80
CA GLY A 179 1.01 -7.69 10.26
C GLY A 179 0.18 -8.77 10.98
N LEU A 180 -0.06 -9.91 10.34
CA LEU A 180 -0.83 -11.02 10.92
C LEU A 180 -0.29 -11.45 12.29
N LEU A 181 1.03 -11.63 12.39
CA LEU A 181 1.68 -12.03 13.64
C LEU A 181 1.54 -10.94 14.71
N SER A 182 1.89 -9.70 14.38
CA SER A 182 1.76 -8.55 15.29
C SER A 182 0.33 -8.26 15.74
N GLY A 183 -0.66 -8.65 14.93
CA GLY A 183 -2.07 -8.55 15.30
C GLY A 183 -2.53 -9.69 16.20
N SER A 184 -2.10 -10.92 15.90
CA SER A 184 -2.57 -12.11 16.60
C SER A 184 -1.98 -12.30 18.01
N ASP A 185 -0.74 -11.84 18.21
CA ASP A 185 0.00 -11.94 19.46
C ASP A 185 0.87 -10.68 19.68
N PRO A 186 0.27 -9.57 20.10
CA PRO A 186 0.97 -8.29 20.22
C PRO A 186 2.04 -8.28 21.32
N GLU A 187 1.93 -9.13 22.34
CA GLU A 187 2.90 -9.21 23.45
C GLU A 187 4.22 -9.86 23.02
N ASN A 188 4.17 -10.80 22.07
CA ASN A 188 5.36 -11.50 21.57
C ASN A 188 5.88 -10.96 20.22
N ALA A 189 5.17 -10.02 19.59
CA ALA A 189 5.45 -9.51 18.24
C ALA A 189 6.86 -8.90 18.06
N ALA A 190 7.50 -8.43 19.13
CA ALA A 190 8.80 -7.74 19.09
C ALA A 190 10.02 -8.66 19.29
N ASN A 191 9.82 -9.90 19.79
CA ASN A 191 10.89 -10.83 20.19
C ASN A 191 10.84 -12.16 19.43
N ASP A 192 10.11 -12.21 18.32
CA ASP A 192 9.72 -13.48 17.73
C ASP A 192 10.80 -14.04 16.80
N ASP A 193 11.65 -14.92 17.32
CA ASP A 193 12.49 -15.81 16.51
C ASP A 193 11.63 -16.58 15.47
N ARG A 194 10.34 -16.84 15.77
CA ARG A 194 9.41 -17.46 14.81
C ARG A 194 8.98 -16.50 13.70
N LEU A 195 8.99 -15.18 13.92
CA LEU A 195 8.76 -14.20 12.86
C LEU A 195 9.92 -14.24 11.87
N HIS A 196 11.16 -14.25 12.36
CA HIS A 196 12.36 -14.40 11.53
C HIS A 196 12.36 -15.74 10.79
N GLU A 197 12.01 -16.83 11.48
CA GLU A 197 11.91 -18.15 10.87
C GLU A 197 10.84 -18.21 9.77
N LYS A 198 9.63 -17.71 10.04
CA LYS A 198 8.53 -17.69 9.06
C LYS A 198 8.82 -16.79 7.87
N ILE A 199 9.38 -15.61 8.10
CA ILE A 199 9.85 -14.73 7.02
C ILE A 199 10.91 -15.46 6.20
N GLY A 200 11.89 -16.12 6.85
CA GLY A 200 12.94 -16.88 6.17
C GLY A 200 12.41 -18.07 5.35
N MET A 201 11.38 -18.78 5.83
CA MET A 201 10.70 -19.83 5.05
C MET A 201 10.02 -19.27 3.81
N VAL A 202 9.33 -18.14 3.94
CA VAL A 202 8.67 -17.48 2.81
C VAL A 202 9.68 -16.92 1.81
N GLU A 203 10.77 -16.32 2.28
CA GLU A 203 11.85 -15.86 1.41
C GLU A 203 12.47 -17.01 0.62
N LYS A 204 12.71 -18.16 1.26
CA LYS A 204 13.18 -19.37 0.58
C LYS A 204 12.16 -19.85 -0.46
N GLY A 205 10.88 -19.94 -0.09
CA GLY A 205 9.80 -20.32 -1.00
C GLY A 205 9.73 -19.41 -2.23
N LEU A 206 9.71 -18.09 -2.02
CA LEU A 206 9.72 -17.11 -3.11
C LEU A 206 11.00 -17.20 -3.95
N GLY A 207 12.15 -17.45 -3.32
CA GLY A 207 13.43 -17.68 -4.01
C GLY A 207 13.39 -18.85 -4.99
N PHE A 208 12.80 -19.98 -4.59
CA PHE A 208 12.58 -21.13 -5.47
C PHE A 208 11.57 -20.84 -6.59
N GLU A 209 10.69 -19.85 -6.41
CA GLU A 209 9.66 -19.47 -7.36
C GLU A 209 10.03 -18.27 -8.23
N LYS A 210 11.24 -17.70 -8.11
CA LYS A 210 11.62 -16.49 -8.85
C LYS A 210 11.35 -16.57 -10.36
N SER A 211 11.68 -17.69 -11.00
CA SER A 211 11.39 -17.92 -12.43
C SER A 211 9.88 -17.99 -12.71
N ARG A 212 9.12 -18.68 -11.87
CA ARG A 212 7.65 -18.79 -11.98
C ARG A 212 6.94 -17.45 -11.75
N ILE A 213 7.45 -16.62 -10.84
CA ILE A 213 6.95 -15.26 -10.60
C ILE A 213 7.17 -14.42 -11.85
N GLY A 214 8.35 -14.52 -12.48
CA GLY A 214 8.64 -13.85 -13.75
C GLY A 214 7.70 -14.29 -14.88
N GLU A 215 7.51 -15.59 -15.08
CA GLU A 215 6.58 -16.12 -16.09
C GLU A 215 5.13 -15.68 -15.82
N THR A 216 4.68 -15.76 -14.57
CA THR A 216 3.34 -15.30 -14.18
C THR A 216 3.19 -13.81 -14.44
N ALA A 217 4.20 -13.00 -14.12
CA ALA A 217 4.19 -11.57 -14.40
C ALA A 217 4.06 -11.27 -15.89
N ILE A 218 4.80 -11.99 -16.75
CA ILE A 218 4.67 -11.85 -18.21
C ILE A 218 3.24 -12.18 -18.66
N THR A 219 2.65 -13.27 -18.17
CA THR A 219 1.27 -13.62 -18.54
C THR A 219 0.25 -12.58 -18.09
N THR A 220 0.42 -12.03 -16.88
CA THR A 220 -0.44 -10.96 -16.37
C THR A 220 -0.29 -9.69 -17.20
N ILE A 221 0.94 -9.28 -17.53
CA ILE A 221 1.20 -8.13 -18.40
C ILE A 221 0.57 -8.33 -19.78
N ALA A 222 0.72 -9.51 -20.38
CA ALA A 222 0.14 -9.84 -21.68
C ALA A 222 -1.39 -9.67 -21.67
N TYR A 223 -2.06 -10.11 -20.60
CA TYR A 223 -3.51 -9.93 -20.45
C TYR A 223 -3.90 -8.47 -20.17
N THR A 224 -3.22 -7.82 -19.23
CA THR A 224 -3.50 -6.45 -18.79
C THR A 224 -3.34 -5.45 -19.94
N PHE A 225 -2.27 -5.58 -20.72
CA PHE A 225 -1.95 -4.67 -21.83
C PHE A 225 -2.26 -5.26 -23.21
N ARG A 226 -3.17 -6.24 -23.29
CA ARG A 226 -3.59 -6.88 -24.56
C ARG A 226 -4.08 -5.90 -25.63
N HIS A 227 -4.56 -4.72 -25.24
CA HIS A 227 -5.09 -3.69 -26.13
C HIS A 227 -4.06 -2.63 -26.54
N LEU A 228 -2.82 -2.70 -26.05
CA LEU A 228 -1.75 -1.79 -26.44
C LEU A 228 -1.05 -2.28 -27.71
N SER A 229 -0.77 -1.38 -28.65
CA SER A 229 0.09 -1.70 -29.80
C SER A 229 1.55 -1.91 -29.37
N ASP A 230 2.39 -2.46 -30.24
CA ASP A 230 3.83 -2.64 -29.94
C ASP A 230 4.51 -1.30 -29.68
N LYS A 231 4.16 -0.26 -30.44
CA LYS A 231 4.69 1.09 -30.20
C LYS A 231 4.26 1.65 -28.85
N GLU A 232 3.04 1.37 -28.42
CA GLU A 232 2.55 1.75 -27.10
C GLU A 232 3.24 0.98 -25.98
N LEU A 233 3.51 -0.32 -26.16
CA LEU A 233 4.29 -1.13 -25.22
C LEU A 233 5.74 -0.66 -25.13
N GLU A 234 6.37 -0.31 -26.26
CA GLU A 234 7.72 0.25 -26.29
C GLU A 234 7.79 1.57 -25.50
N ASN A 235 6.86 2.49 -25.77
CA ASN A 235 6.79 3.76 -25.04
C ASN A 235 6.52 3.54 -23.54
N LEU A 236 5.70 2.55 -23.19
CA LEU A 236 5.47 2.17 -21.80
C LEU A 236 6.74 1.62 -21.15
N ALA A 237 7.48 0.73 -21.83
CA ALA A 237 8.75 0.21 -21.32
C ALA A 237 9.75 1.35 -21.04
N VAL A 238 9.91 2.29 -21.99
CA VAL A 238 10.76 3.47 -21.82
C VAL A 238 10.33 4.31 -20.61
N PHE A 239 9.02 4.54 -20.43
CA PHE A 239 8.54 5.28 -19.27
C PHE A 239 8.79 4.51 -17.96
N ARG A 240 8.55 3.20 -17.92
CA ARG A 240 8.79 2.36 -16.73
C ARG A 240 10.26 2.28 -16.32
N GLU A 241 11.15 2.40 -17.29
CA GLU A 241 12.60 2.47 -17.13
C GLU A 241 13.10 3.89 -16.80
N SER A 242 12.22 4.89 -16.68
CA SER A 242 12.61 6.25 -16.35
C SER A 242 12.78 6.46 -14.84
N GLU A 243 13.67 7.38 -14.45
CA GLU A 243 13.85 7.76 -13.04
C GLU A 243 12.57 8.31 -12.38
N PRO A 244 11.75 9.16 -13.05
CA PRO A 244 10.49 9.63 -12.48
C PRO A 244 9.53 8.50 -12.11
N ASP A 245 9.34 7.52 -13.00
CA ASP A 245 8.44 6.39 -12.73
C ASP A 245 9.03 5.45 -11.66
N ARG A 246 10.33 5.15 -11.70
CA ARG A 246 11.01 4.38 -10.64
C ARG A 246 10.81 4.99 -9.26
N TRP A 247 11.05 6.31 -9.14
CA TRP A 247 10.84 7.03 -7.88
C TRP A 247 9.38 6.97 -7.45
N PHE A 248 8.44 7.25 -8.35
CA PHE A 248 7.02 7.24 -7.98
C PHE A 248 6.57 5.85 -7.53
N ARG A 249 6.91 4.80 -8.29
CA ARG A 249 6.58 3.42 -7.93
C ARG A 249 7.21 3.00 -6.60
N SER A 250 8.44 3.39 -6.29
CA SER A 250 9.03 3.05 -4.98
C SER A 250 8.26 3.71 -3.83
N ARG A 251 7.80 4.95 -3.99
CA ARG A 251 6.93 5.62 -3.00
C ARG A 251 5.57 4.94 -2.87
N ILE A 252 4.98 4.48 -3.97
CA ILE A 252 3.73 3.72 -3.95
C ILE A 252 3.91 2.39 -3.22
N ILE A 253 4.97 1.63 -3.53
CA ILE A 253 5.25 0.35 -2.88
C ILE A 253 5.48 0.54 -1.38
N ASN A 254 6.22 1.57 -0.97
CA ASN A 254 6.39 1.90 0.45
C ASN A 254 5.05 2.19 1.15
N GLY A 255 4.16 2.94 0.48
CA GLY A 255 2.81 3.22 1.00
C GLY A 255 1.95 1.95 1.09
N LEU A 256 1.98 1.11 0.05
CA LEU A 256 1.28 -0.17 0.02
C LEU A 256 1.83 -1.15 1.06
N GLN A 257 3.13 -1.12 1.35
CA GLN A 257 3.77 -1.91 2.39
C GLN A 257 3.15 -1.60 3.77
N ILE A 258 3.06 -0.30 4.11
CA ILE A 258 2.47 0.17 5.36
C ILE A 258 0.98 -0.20 5.43
N ALA A 259 0.23 0.11 4.37
CA ALA A 259 -1.20 -0.21 4.29
C ALA A 259 -1.46 -1.71 4.46
N THR A 260 -0.70 -2.55 3.75
CA THR A 260 -0.80 -4.02 3.82
C THR A 260 -0.50 -4.53 5.22
N TYR A 261 0.53 -4.00 5.87
CA TYR A 261 0.86 -4.34 7.25
C TYR A 261 -0.31 -4.03 8.21
N GLU A 262 -0.89 -2.83 8.15
CA GLU A 262 -1.99 -2.44 9.05
C GLU A 262 -3.27 -3.28 8.82
N LEU A 263 -3.59 -3.58 7.56
CA LEU A 263 -4.70 -4.47 7.22
C LEU A 263 -4.48 -5.89 7.74
N ALA A 264 -3.27 -6.43 7.52
CA ALA A 264 -2.92 -7.74 7.98
C ALA A 264 -2.87 -7.81 9.52
N ARG A 265 -2.46 -6.73 10.20
CA ARG A 265 -2.53 -6.60 11.65
C ARG A 265 -3.95 -6.62 12.17
N THR A 266 -4.85 -5.88 11.53
CA THR A 266 -6.29 -5.92 11.84
C THR A 266 -6.86 -7.33 11.64
N LEU A 267 -6.47 -8.00 10.56
CA LEU A 267 -6.85 -9.39 10.29
C LEU A 267 -6.31 -10.35 11.37
N GLY A 268 -5.05 -10.20 11.78
CA GLY A 268 -4.44 -11.00 12.84
C GLY A 268 -5.18 -10.87 14.18
N GLN A 269 -5.60 -9.65 14.53
CA GLN A 269 -6.41 -9.40 15.72
C GLN A 269 -7.75 -10.11 15.64
N ALA A 270 -8.48 -9.93 14.53
CA ALA A 270 -9.77 -10.59 14.32
C ALA A 270 -9.67 -12.12 14.42
N LEU A 271 -8.63 -12.71 13.82
CA LEU A 271 -8.38 -14.16 13.89
C LEU A 271 -8.03 -14.64 15.31
N SER A 272 -7.38 -13.80 16.12
CA SER A 272 -7.08 -14.11 17.52
C SER A 272 -8.34 -14.09 18.38
N ASP A 273 -9.21 -13.12 18.14
CA ASP A 273 -10.49 -13.00 18.84
C ASP A 273 -11.44 -14.14 18.51
N LEU A 274 -11.46 -14.63 17.26
CA LEU A 274 -12.22 -15.83 16.87
C LEU A 274 -11.77 -17.10 17.61
N LYS A 275 -10.50 -17.17 18.07
CA LYS A 275 -9.97 -18.32 18.82
C LYS A 275 -10.21 -18.23 20.32
N ARG A 276 -10.58 -17.05 20.84
CA ARG A 276 -10.88 -16.89 22.27
C ARG A 276 -12.28 -17.46 22.55
N PRO A 277 -12.45 -18.35 23.54
CA PRO A 277 -13.78 -18.78 23.94
C PRO A 277 -14.58 -17.56 24.42
N PRO A 278 -15.90 -17.52 24.18
CA PRO A 278 -16.75 -16.42 24.63
C PRO A 278 -16.57 -16.20 26.13
N ALA A 279 -16.54 -14.92 26.55
CA ALA A 279 -16.28 -14.52 27.94
C ALA A 279 -17.22 -15.24 28.93
N ASP A 280 -18.44 -15.52 28.47
CA ASP A 280 -19.54 -16.13 29.19
C ASP A 280 -19.23 -17.59 29.64
N GLU A 281 -18.41 -18.34 28.88
CA GLU A 281 -18.01 -19.71 29.25
C GLU A 281 -16.95 -19.75 30.37
N LYS A 282 -16.14 -18.70 30.50
CA LYS A 282 -15.12 -18.63 31.57
C LYS A 282 -15.78 -18.37 32.93
N GLU A 283 -16.85 -17.60 32.98
CA GLU A 283 -17.62 -17.35 34.21
C GLU A 283 -18.44 -18.57 34.64
N GLU A 284 -19.00 -19.34 33.71
CA GLU A 284 -19.78 -20.55 34.02
C GLU A 284 -18.89 -21.71 34.51
N LYS A 285 -17.70 -21.90 33.93
CA LYS A 285 -16.71 -22.89 34.43
C LYS A 285 -16.12 -22.49 35.78
N SER A 286 -15.91 -21.20 36.03
CA SER A 286 -15.48 -20.65 37.33
C SER A 286 -16.53 -20.88 38.42
N THR A 287 -17.81 -20.60 38.13
CA THR A 287 -18.92 -20.78 39.09
C THR A 287 -19.32 -22.23 39.31
N ARG A 288 -19.15 -23.13 38.33
CA ARG A 288 -19.32 -24.59 38.55
C ARG A 288 -18.23 -25.19 39.42
N ARG A 289 -16.96 -24.78 39.25
CA ARG A 289 -15.85 -25.22 40.11
C ARG A 289 -16.02 -24.79 41.57
N LYS A 290 -16.53 -23.58 41.82
CA LYS A 290 -16.82 -23.12 43.20
C LYS A 290 -18.02 -23.83 43.84
N ARG A 291 -19.03 -24.24 43.06
CA ARG A 291 -20.21 -24.96 43.58
C ARG A 291 -19.98 -26.46 43.84
N GLY A 292 -18.94 -27.06 43.27
CA GLY A 292 -18.57 -28.46 43.51
C GLY A 292 -17.85 -28.73 44.83
N TRP A 293 -17.32 -27.71 45.51
CA TRP A 293 -16.53 -27.86 46.74
C TRP A 293 -17.27 -27.64 48.05
N SER A 294 -18.56 -27.29 48.01
CA SER A 294 -19.37 -27.05 49.23
C SER A 294 -20.33 -28.20 49.57
N ARG A 295 -20.00 -29.45 49.22
CA ARG A 295 -20.89 -30.61 49.47
C ARG A 295 -20.23 -31.85 50.05
N GLU A 296 -19.06 -31.70 50.66
CA GLU A 296 -18.44 -32.73 51.50
C GLU A 296 -18.03 -32.13 52.84
N GLU A 297 -19.02 -31.86 53.70
CA GLU A 297 -18.87 -31.83 55.17
C GLU A 297 -20.11 -32.49 55.79
#